data_AF-A0A9E6CUX6-F1
#
_entry.id   AF-A0A9E6CUX6-F1
#
_cell.length_a   1.000
_cell.length_b   1.000
_cell.length_c   1.000
_cell.angle_alpha   90.00
_cell.angle_beta   90.00
_cell.angle_gamma   90.00
#
_symmetry.space_group_name_H-M   'P 1'
#
loop_
_entity.id
_entity.type
_entity.pdbx_description
1 polymer ?
#
loop_
_entity_poly.entity_id
_entity_poly.type
_entity_poly.pdbx_seq_one_letter_code
_entity_poly.pdbx_strand_id
1 'polypeptide(L)' 'MTGDDIISKGEIRARENVMHEIGFFQGKYGLEKVCLLYEEGTNIPSNIHGLVYIPFPPNIIDATFGSLSRELKVFFN' A
#
# COMPACT_ATOMS: atom_id res chain seq x y z
N MET A 1 -4.72 0.11 -1.82
CA MET A 1 -5.27 -1.25 -1.70
C MET A 1 -6.42 -1.20 -0.73
N THR A 2 -7.59 -1.66 -1.15
CA THR A 2 -8.83 -1.78 -0.36
C THR A 2 -9.13 -3.26 -0.13
N GLY A 3 -9.74 -3.58 1.02
CA GLY A 3 -10.07 -4.95 1.39
C GLY A 3 -11.34 -5.47 0.74
N ASP A 4 -11.36 -5.66 -0.57
CA ASP A 4 -12.62 -5.96 -1.29
C ASP A 4 -13.03 -7.45 -1.34
N ASP A 5 -12.20 -8.38 -0.86
CA ASP A 5 -12.52 -9.82 -0.87
C ASP A 5 -12.69 -10.40 0.55
N ILE A 6 -13.95 -10.71 0.89
CA ILE A 6 -14.29 -11.52 2.07
C ILE A 6 -14.02 -12.98 1.69
N ILE A 7 -12.87 -13.52 2.09
CA ILE A 7 -12.68 -14.98 2.10
C ILE A 7 -13.50 -15.53 3.28
N SER A 8 -14.05 -16.74 3.12
CA SER A 8 -14.99 -17.51 3.96
C SER A 8 -14.80 -17.55 5.52
N LYS A 9 -13.87 -16.79 6.09
CA LYS A 9 -13.56 -16.74 7.52
C LYS A 9 -13.37 -15.34 8.15
N GLY A 10 -13.74 -14.27 7.45
CA GLY A 10 -13.70 -12.90 8.01
C GLY A 10 -12.30 -12.27 8.09
N GLU A 11 -11.29 -12.87 7.47
CA GLU A 11 -9.97 -12.25 7.29
C GLU A 11 -9.94 -11.45 5.98
N ILE A 12 -9.68 -10.14 6.10
CA ILE A 12 -9.42 -9.25 4.97
C ILE A 12 -7.94 -9.37 4.60
N ARG A 13 -7.65 -10.02 3.46
CA ARG A 13 -6.29 -10.13 2.94
C ARG A 13 -6.12 -9.28 1.69
N ALA A 14 -4.95 -8.69 1.55
CA ALA A 14 -4.46 -8.19 0.27
C ALA A 14 -4.62 -9.29 -0.80
N ARG A 15 -5.29 -8.99 -1.93
CA ARG A 15 -5.37 -9.93 -3.06
C ARG A 15 -3.97 -10.36 -3.48
N GLU A 16 -3.76 -11.63 -3.82
CA GLU A 16 -2.45 -12.12 -4.30
C GLU A 16 -1.92 -11.28 -5.49
N ASN A 17 -2.81 -10.76 -6.33
CA ASN A 17 -2.48 -9.85 -7.43
C ASN A 17 -1.73 -8.58 -6.97
N VAL A 18 -2.05 -8.06 -5.78
CA VAL A 18 -1.43 -6.83 -5.26
C VAL A 18 0.04 -7.05 -4.92
N MET A 19 0.42 -8.26 -4.51
CA MET A 19 1.82 -8.58 -4.22
C MET A 19 2.69 -8.60 -5.47
N HIS A 20 2.16 -9.14 -6.56
CA HIS A 20 2.83 -9.11 -7.86
C HIS A 20 3.00 -7.67 -8.37
N GLU A 21 1.98 -6.85 -8.22
CA GLU A 21 2.04 -5.44 -8.60
C GLU A 21 3.07 -4.67 -7.77
N ILE A 22 3.07 -4.82 -6.44
CA ILE A 22 4.06 -4.19 -5.56
C ILE A 22 5.49 -4.58 -5.98
N GLY A 23 5.74 -5.88 -6.20
CA GLY A 23 7.05 -6.37 -6.65
C GLY A 23 7.45 -5.81 -8.02
N PHE A 24 6.50 -5.71 -8.95
CA PHE A 24 6.73 -5.11 -10.27
C PHE A 24 7.09 -3.61 -10.17
N PHE A 25 6.35 -2.83 -9.38
CA PHE A 25 6.64 -1.41 -9.19
C PHE A 25 8.00 -1.20 -8.54
N GLN A 26 8.35 -2.01 -7.54
CA GLN A 26 9.67 -1.98 -6.90
C GLN A 26 10.79 -2.27 -7.89
N GLY A 27 10.68 -3.35 -8.67
CA GLY A 27 11.71 -3.71 -9.65
C GLY A 27 11.86 -2.69 -10.77
N LYS A 28 10.78 -1.99 -11.15
CA LYS A 28 10.79 -1.00 -12.22
C LYS A 28 11.28 0.38 -11.79
N TYR A 29 10.90 0.84 -10.59
CA TYR A 29 11.10 2.23 -10.17
C TYR A 29 12.07 2.41 -8.98
N GLY A 30 12.44 1.33 -8.29
CA GLY A 30 13.22 1.41 -7.05
C GLY A 30 12.32 1.58 -5.82
N LEU A 31 12.81 1.14 -4.65
CA LEU A 31 12.05 1.23 -3.39
C LEU A 31 11.80 2.68 -2.96
N GLU A 32 12.74 3.56 -3.30
CA GLU A 32 12.73 4.98 -2.97
C GLU A 32 11.73 5.82 -3.79
N LYS A 33 11.05 5.22 -4.78
CA LYS A 33 10.04 5.88 -5.62
C LYS A 33 8.67 5.20 -5.58
N VAL A 34 8.46 4.31 -4.63
CA VAL A 34 7.20 3.58 -4.47
C VAL A 34 6.71 3.75 -3.03
N CYS A 35 5.42 4.05 -2.88
CA CYS A 35 4.74 4.01 -1.58
C CYS A 35 3.46 3.18 -1.71
N LEU A 36 3.05 2.52 -0.63
CA LEU A 36 1.84 1.72 -0.56
C LEU A 36 0.80 2.41 0.31
N LEU A 37 -0.33 2.78 -0.29
CA LEU A 37 -1.53 3.19 0.44
C LEU A 37 -2.36 1.95 0.78
N TYR A 38 -2.69 1.76 2.06
CA TYR A 38 -3.47 0.60 2.48
C TYR A 38 -4.53 0.96 3.52
N GLU A 39 -5.67 0.28 3.43
CA GLU A 39 -6.74 0.43 4.40
C GLU A 39 -6.39 -0.30 5.71
N GLU A 40 -6.59 0.38 6.84
CA GLU A 40 -6.41 -0.18 8.18
C GLU A 40 -7.24 -1.46 8.36
N GLY A 41 -6.63 -2.48 8.96
CA GLY A 41 -7.24 -3.82 9.07
C GLY A 41 -6.96 -4.74 7.88
N THR A 42 -6.35 -4.24 6.80
CA THR A 42 -5.83 -5.10 5.72
C THR A 42 -4.53 -5.76 6.15
N ASN A 43 -4.43 -7.08 5.99
CA ASN A 43 -3.19 -7.81 6.28
C ASN A 43 -2.12 -7.52 5.21
N ILE A 44 -1.00 -6.89 5.61
CA ILE A 44 0.16 -6.64 4.75
C ILE A 44 1.26 -7.64 5.11
N PRO A 45 1.89 -8.30 4.12
CA PRO A 45 3.05 -9.13 4.39
C PRO A 45 4.22 -8.31 4.94
N SER A 46 4.71 -8.76 6.09
CA SER A 46 5.80 -8.13 6.85
C SER A 46 7.17 -8.18 6.15
N ASN A 47 7.30 -8.94 5.07
CA ASN A 47 8.59 -9.23 4.43
C ASN A 47 8.99 -8.23 3.34
N ILE A 48 8.27 -7.12 3.21
CA ILE A 48 8.59 -6.05 2.27
C ILE A 48 9.28 -4.91 3.04
N HIS A 49 10.59 -5.05 3.24
CA HIS A 49 11.38 -4.04 3.92
C HIS A 49 11.72 -2.86 2.99
N GLY A 50 11.69 -1.64 3.53
CA GLY A 50 12.13 -0.44 2.83
C GLY A 50 11.07 0.26 1.97
N LEU A 51 9.84 -0.28 1.91
CA LEU A 51 8.72 0.40 1.26
C LEU A 51 8.06 1.40 2.24
N VAL A 52 7.69 2.58 1.74
CA VAL A 52 6.90 3.53 2.52
C VAL A 52 5.45 3.07 2.56
N TYR A 53 4.88 2.95 3.77
CA TYR A 53 3.49 2.57 3.99
C TYR A 53 2.70 3.74 4.53
N ILE A 54 1.54 4.02 3.91
CA ILE A 54 0.62 5.06 4.35
C ILE A 54 -0.73 4.40 4.65
N PRO A 55 -1.06 4.13 5.92
CA PRO A 55 -2.37 3.61 6.29
C PRO A 55 -3.46 4.65 6.08
N PHE A 56 -4.69 4.21 5.86
CA PHE A 56 -5.88 5.05 5.93
C PHE A 56 -7.07 4.32 6.58
N PRO A 57 -7.95 5.03 7.31
CA PRO A 57 -9.14 4.42 7.88
C PRO A 57 -10.11 3.91 6.80
N PRO A 58 -10.94 2.91 7.09
CA PRO A 58 -11.90 2.38 6.12
C PRO A 58 -12.78 3.46 5.49
N ASN A 59 -12.85 3.48 4.16
CA ASN A 59 -13.59 4.47 3.36
C ASN A 59 -13.10 5.93 3.47
N ILE A 60 -11.91 6.19 4.03
CA ILE A 60 -11.35 7.54 4.19
C ILE A 60 -9.97 7.63 3.53
N ILE A 61 -9.90 7.41 2.21
CA ILE A 61 -8.63 7.41 1.45
C ILE A 61 -7.98 8.80 1.37
N ASP A 62 -8.78 9.86 1.46
CA ASP A 62 -8.33 11.26 1.45
C ASP A 62 -7.46 11.61 2.66
N ALA A 63 -7.56 10.84 3.75
CA ALA A 63 -6.63 10.92 4.88
C ALA A 63 -5.16 10.72 4.46
N THR A 64 -4.90 10.04 3.33
CA THR A 64 -3.54 9.82 2.81
C THR A 64 -2.93 11.04 2.14
N PHE A 65 -3.72 12.03 1.69
CA PHE A 65 -3.26 13.05 0.75
C PHE A 65 -2.10 13.90 1.27
N GLY A 66 -2.09 14.24 2.57
CA GLY A 66 -1.01 15.01 3.18
C GLY A 66 0.32 14.24 3.17
N SER A 67 0.29 12.96 3.54
CA SER A 67 1.47 12.09 3.54
C SER A 67 1.92 11.76 2.11
N LEU A 68 0.99 11.40 1.23
CA LEU A 68 1.27 11.12 -0.18
C LEU A 68 1.92 12.34 -0.87
N SER A 69 1.39 13.54 -0.65
CA SER A 69 1.96 14.77 -1.24
C SER A 69 3.38 15.03 -0.76
N ARG A 70 3.74 14.61 0.46
CA ARG A 70 5.09 14.74 1.01
C ARG A 70 6.05 13.76 0.33
N GLU A 71 5.65 12.49 0.23
CA GLU A 71 6.47 11.45 -0.41
C GLU A 71 6.69 11.75 -1.88
N LEU A 72 5.66 12.15 -2.61
CA LEU A 72 5.80 12.51 -4.03
C LEU A 72 6.77 13.69 -4.23
N LYS A 73 6.78 14.68 -3.32
CA LYS A 73 7.78 15.76 -3.38
C LYS A 73 9.20 15.25 -3.17
N VAL A 74 9.39 14.25 -2.30
CA VAL A 74 10.71 13.62 -2.10
C VAL A 74 11.12 12.80 -3.32
N PHE A 75 10.18 12.07 -3.95
CA PHE A 75 10.46 11.20 -5.10
C PHE A 75 10.89 11.96 -6.37
N PHE A 76 10.40 13.19 -6.53
CA PHE A 76 10.59 14.00 -7.74
C PHE A 76 11.46 15.25 -7.54
N ASN A 77 12.09 15.40 -6.37
CA ASN A 77 13.14 16.39 -6.14
C ASN A 77 14.49 15.87 -6.63
#